data_AF-A0A9K3IFI6-F1
#
_entry.id   AF-A0A9K3IFI6-F1
#
_cell.length_a   1.000
_cell.length_b   1.000
_cell.length_c   1.000
_cell.angle_alpha   90.00
_cell.angle_beta   90.00
_cell.angle_gamma   90.00
#
_symmetry.space_group_name_H-M   'P 1'
#
loop_
_entity.id
_entity.type
_entity.pdbx_description
1 polymer ?
#
loop_
_entity_poly.entity_id
_entity_poly.type
_entity_poly.pdbx_seq_one_letter_code
_entity_poly.pdbx_strand_id
1 'polypeptide(L)'
;MGLFHRKPNRNPNSVPLFGVLLVLLLLLTTIFLFEVDNLSTQTKTIIGYNLQPTPWHEFPAKQFNNETKIARASKIIQCSYLSCGMMSHNDKVPFTGNSDKCPGFFKWIHHDLEPWSETRISYDHLMEVKKFASFRVVIIGGKLYVEYYYDCVQSRAMFTIWGLLQLLKRYPGRIPDVDLMFDCMDNPIIERKASVKPMPIFRYCTTPNHYDIPFPDWSFWGW
;
A
#
# COMPACT_ATOMS: atom_id res chain seq x y z
N MET A 1 -25.08 -41.22 77.09
CA MET A 1 -24.80 -39.82 76.71
C MET A 1 -23.40 -39.79 76.12
N GLY A 2 -23.22 -40.03 74.82
CA GLY A 2 -23.32 -39.00 73.79
C GLY A 2 -21.91 -38.46 73.43
N LEU A 3 -21.06 -39.28 72.83
CA LEU A 3 -19.73 -38.87 72.33
C LEU A 3 -19.92 -38.02 71.06
N PHE A 4 -19.76 -36.70 71.20
CA PHE A 4 -19.82 -35.76 70.09
C PHE A 4 -18.59 -35.91 69.18
N HIS A 5 -18.81 -36.48 68.01
CA HIS A 5 -17.84 -36.54 66.92
C HIS A 5 -17.68 -35.14 66.31
N ARG A 6 -16.51 -34.53 66.50
CA ARG A 6 -16.18 -33.21 65.97
C ARG A 6 -15.94 -33.34 64.46
N LYS A 7 -16.87 -32.85 63.63
CA LYS A 7 -16.68 -32.76 62.17
C LYS A 7 -15.51 -31.79 61.88
N PRO A 8 -14.56 -32.15 61.01
CA PRO A 8 -13.54 -31.21 60.57
C PRO A 8 -14.19 -30.14 59.71
N ASN A 9 -13.92 -28.89 60.07
CA ASN A 9 -14.34 -27.69 59.35
C ASN A 9 -13.63 -27.70 57.98
N ARG A 10 -14.38 -27.92 56.89
CA ARG A 10 -13.85 -27.77 55.52
C ARG A 10 -13.55 -26.28 55.31
N ASN A 11 -12.26 -25.94 55.26
CA ASN A 11 -11.83 -24.63 54.77
C ASN A 11 -12.39 -24.40 53.35
N PRO A 12 -12.99 -23.23 53.07
CA PRO A 12 -13.47 -22.94 51.74
C PRO A 12 -12.26 -22.76 50.81
N ASN A 13 -12.21 -23.60 49.78
CA ASN A 13 -11.41 -23.53 48.57
C ASN A 13 -10.65 -22.20 48.39
N SER A 14 -9.42 -22.13 48.88
CA SER A 14 -8.46 -21.15 48.39
C SER A 14 -8.11 -21.56 46.97
N VAL A 15 -8.80 -20.99 45.98
CA VAL A 15 -8.34 -21.06 44.59
C VAL A 15 -6.88 -20.62 44.61
N PRO A 16 -5.92 -21.44 44.14
CA PRO A 16 -4.53 -21.06 44.23
C PRO A 16 -4.36 -19.77 43.43
N LEU A 17 -3.97 -18.68 44.09
CA LEU A 17 -3.70 -17.36 43.47
C LEU A 17 -2.84 -17.52 42.20
N PHE A 18 -1.94 -18.50 42.22
CA PHE A 18 -1.13 -18.92 41.07
C PHE A 18 -1.94 -19.38 39.86
N GLY A 19 -3.01 -20.16 40.05
CA GLY A 19 -3.91 -20.59 38.98
C GLY A 19 -4.68 -19.42 38.36
N VAL A 20 -5.12 -18.46 39.18
CA VAL A 20 -5.77 -17.23 38.69
C VAL A 20 -4.79 -16.37 37.88
N LEU A 21 -3.56 -16.20 38.38
CA LEU A 21 -2.51 -15.45 37.69
C LEU A 21 -2.13 -16.09 36.35
N LEU A 22 -1.99 -17.42 36.32
CA LEU A 22 -1.70 -18.18 35.09
C LEU A 22 -2.81 -18.02 34.06
N VAL A 23 -4.08 -18.11 34.48
CA VAL A 23 -5.23 -17.90 33.59
C VAL A 23 -5.24 -16.47 33.04
N LEU A 24 -4.98 -15.47 33.87
CA LEU A 24 -4.84 -14.07 33.44
C LEU A 24 -3.72 -13.88 32.41
N LEU A 25 -2.56 -14.49 32.65
CA LEU A 25 -1.44 -14.46 31.71
C LEU A 25 -1.80 -15.11 30.38
N LEU A 26 -2.48 -16.26 30.40
CA LEU A 26 -2.95 -16.94 29.18
C LEU A 26 -4.01 -16.13 28.42
N LEU A 27 -4.92 -15.45 29.13
CA LEU A 27 -5.91 -14.57 28.51
C LEU A 27 -5.25 -13.34 27.87
N LEU A 28 -4.26 -12.75 28.54
CA LEU A 28 -3.52 -11.61 27.99
C LEU A 28 -2.72 -12.01 26.75
N THR A 29 -2.09 -13.20 26.74
CA THR A 29 -1.35 -13.66 25.56
C THR A 29 -2.26 -13.99 24.38
N THR A 30 -3.44 -14.58 24.61
CA THR A 30 -4.40 -14.83 23.52
C THR A 30 -4.95 -13.55 22.93
N ILE A 31 -5.31 -12.56 23.76
CA ILE A 31 -5.73 -11.23 23.30
C ILE A 31 -4.61 -10.57 22.50
N PHE A 32 -3.38 -10.60 23.01
CA PHE A 32 -2.22 -10.03 22.30
C PHE A 32 -2.00 -10.70 20.93
N LEU A 33 -2.03 -12.03 20.86
CA LEU A 33 -1.87 -12.75 19.59
C LEU A 33 -3.01 -12.45 18.61
N PHE A 34 -4.25 -12.34 19.11
CA PHE A 34 -5.40 -11.97 18.30
C PHE A 34 -5.25 -10.55 17.73
N GLU A 35 -4.87 -9.58 18.54
CA GLU A 35 -4.66 -8.21 18.08
C GLU A 35 -3.49 -8.08 17.11
N VAL A 36 -2.41 -8.85 17.32
CA VAL A 36 -1.28 -8.90 16.37
C VAL A 36 -1.71 -9.48 15.03
N ASP A 37 -2.51 -10.55 15.02
CA ASP A 37 -3.04 -11.14 13.78
C ASP A 37 -4.03 -10.20 13.09
N ASN A 38 -4.90 -9.54 13.86
CA ASN A 38 -5.84 -8.54 13.36
C ASN A 38 -5.10 -7.35 12.72
N LEU A 39 -4.08 -6.82 13.39
CA LEU A 39 -3.25 -5.75 12.83
C LEU A 39 -2.51 -6.20 11.57
N SER A 40 -1.93 -7.41 11.58
CA SER A 40 -1.22 -7.96 10.42
C SER A 40 -2.12 -8.19 9.21
N THR A 41 -3.39 -8.54 9.43
CA THR A 41 -4.36 -8.79 8.35
C THR A 41 -4.97 -7.52 7.80
N GLN A 42 -5.17 -6.49 8.63
CA GLN A 42 -5.72 -5.21 8.20
C GLN A 42 -4.66 -4.27 7.60
N THR A 43 -3.39 -4.38 8.02
CA THR A 43 -2.31 -3.50 7.54
C THR A 43 -1.97 -3.81 6.10
N LYS A 44 -2.47 -2.98 5.18
CA LYS A 44 -2.08 -3.02 3.75
C LYS A 44 -0.61 -2.64 3.62
N THR A 45 0.22 -3.57 3.17
CA THR A 45 1.64 -3.30 2.96
C THR A 45 1.92 -3.02 1.49
N ILE A 46 3.05 -2.36 1.23
CA ILE A 46 3.55 -2.11 -0.13
C ILE A 46 3.83 -3.41 -0.89
N ILE A 47 4.04 -4.52 -0.17
CA ILE A 47 4.34 -5.84 -0.71
C ILE A 47 3.04 -6.62 -1.03
N GLY A 48 1.87 -6.11 -0.64
CA GLY A 48 0.57 -6.68 -1.00
C GLY A 48 0.19 -7.97 -0.27
N TYR A 49 0.79 -8.28 0.88
CA TYR A 49 0.60 -9.55 1.62
C TYR A 49 -0.86 -9.93 1.90
N ASN A 50 -1.72 -8.93 2.11
CA ASN A 50 -3.11 -9.05 2.51
C ASN A 50 -4.09 -8.47 1.47
N LEU A 51 -3.60 -8.21 0.26
CA LEU A 51 -4.40 -7.69 -0.84
C LEU A 51 -4.90 -8.82 -1.72
N GLN A 52 -6.10 -8.65 -2.28
CA GLN A 52 -6.63 -9.56 -3.29
C GLN A 52 -6.07 -9.20 -4.66
N PRO A 53 -5.88 -10.17 -5.57
CA PRO A 53 -5.46 -9.88 -6.93
C PRO A 53 -6.50 -9.02 -7.64
N THR A 54 -6.09 -8.32 -8.71
CA THR A 54 -6.99 -7.50 -9.51
C THR A 54 -8.08 -8.34 -10.17
N PRO A 55 -9.37 -7.94 -10.10
CA PRO A 55 -10.48 -8.69 -10.71
C PRO A 55 -10.40 -8.86 -12.23
N TRP A 56 -9.75 -7.92 -12.92
CA TRP A 56 -9.64 -7.91 -14.39
C TRP A 56 -8.41 -8.67 -14.91
N HIS A 57 -7.51 -9.10 -14.03
CA HIS A 57 -6.36 -9.91 -14.40
C HIS A 57 -5.96 -10.80 -13.23
N GLU A 58 -6.40 -12.06 -13.26
CA GLU A 58 -6.08 -13.02 -12.20
C GLU A 58 -4.62 -13.49 -12.32
N PHE A 59 -3.90 -13.41 -11.22
CA PHE A 59 -2.58 -13.99 -11.08
C PHE A 59 -2.51 -14.79 -9.76
N PRO A 60 -1.67 -15.84 -9.71
CA PRO A 60 -1.56 -16.64 -8.49
C PRO A 60 -1.10 -15.75 -7.34
N ALA A 61 -1.81 -15.84 -6.21
CA ALA A 61 -1.44 -15.13 -5.00
C ALA A 61 -0.02 -15.49 -4.59
N LYS A 62 0.73 -14.48 -4.09
CA LYS A 62 2.12 -14.66 -3.71
C LYS A 62 2.24 -15.68 -2.58
N GLN A 63 2.91 -16.80 -2.87
CA GLN A 63 3.20 -17.81 -1.87
C GLN A 63 4.47 -17.44 -1.11
N PHE A 64 4.32 -17.20 0.19
CA PHE A 64 5.44 -16.96 1.08
C PHE A 64 5.82 -18.29 1.71
N ASN A 65 6.78 -18.97 1.11
CA ASN A 65 7.28 -20.24 1.62
C ASN A 65 8.12 -19.97 2.88
N ASN A 66 7.86 -20.74 3.95
CA ASN A 66 8.67 -20.88 5.17
C ASN A 66 8.57 -19.80 6.26
N GLU A 67 7.81 -18.72 6.11
CA GLU A 67 7.59 -17.77 7.21
C GLU A 67 6.29 -18.08 7.96
N THR A 68 6.37 -18.22 9.30
CA THR A 68 5.16 -18.30 10.15
C THR A 68 4.41 -16.97 10.10
N LYS A 69 3.08 -16.99 10.28
CA LYS A 69 2.26 -15.76 10.36
C LYS A 69 2.83 -14.76 11.37
N ILE A 70 3.34 -15.27 12.50
CA ILE A 70 3.94 -14.47 13.57
C ILE A 70 5.23 -13.79 13.10
N ALA A 71 6.11 -14.48 12.37
CA ALA A 71 7.33 -13.88 11.83
C ALA A 71 7.04 -12.77 10.79
N ARG A 72 5.92 -12.87 10.07
CA ARG A 72 5.47 -11.84 9.14
C ARG A 72 4.91 -10.63 9.89
N ALA A 73 4.02 -10.88 10.85
CA ALA A 73 3.44 -9.84 11.69
C ALA A 73 4.52 -9.06 12.43
N SER A 74 5.55 -9.75 12.97
CA SER A 74 6.67 -9.10 13.64
C SER A 74 7.48 -8.21 12.68
N LYS A 75 7.75 -8.65 11.45
CA LYS A 75 8.39 -7.81 10.41
C LYS A 75 7.54 -6.59 10.05
N ILE A 76 6.22 -6.75 9.89
CA ILE A 76 5.31 -5.63 9.60
C ILE A 76 5.36 -4.61 10.74
N ILE A 77 5.26 -5.08 12.00
CA ILE A 77 5.31 -4.21 13.17
C ILE A 77 6.65 -3.49 13.25
N GLN A 78 7.74 -4.24 13.08
CA GLN A 78 9.09 -3.69 13.11
C GLN A 78 9.27 -2.60 12.06
N CYS A 79 8.91 -2.88 10.80
CA CYS A 79 9.11 -1.94 9.70
C CYS A 79 8.17 -0.73 9.74
N SER A 80 6.93 -0.92 10.21
CA SER A 80 5.90 0.13 10.16
C SER A 80 5.88 1.03 11.40
N TYR A 81 6.19 0.48 12.58
CA TYR A 81 6.04 1.19 13.86
C TYR A 81 7.35 1.34 14.64
N LEU A 82 8.29 0.41 14.50
CA LEU A 82 9.53 0.40 15.31
C LEU A 82 10.77 0.88 14.53
N SER A 83 10.65 1.08 13.23
CA SER A 83 11.69 1.72 12.42
C SER A 83 11.70 3.23 12.66
N CYS A 84 12.54 3.68 13.59
CA CYS A 84 12.92 5.10 13.66
C CYS A 84 13.88 5.44 12.52
N GLY A 85 13.64 6.58 11.87
CA GLY A 85 14.43 7.04 10.74
C GLY A 85 15.90 7.25 11.11
N MET A 86 16.80 6.54 10.43
CA MET A 86 18.15 7.08 10.26
C MET A 86 18.00 8.43 9.56
N MET A 87 18.60 9.47 10.12
CA MET A 87 18.75 10.74 9.41
C MET A 87 19.48 10.44 8.11
N SER A 88 18.74 10.42 7.00
CA SER A 88 19.36 10.42 5.68
C SER A 88 20.05 11.77 5.55
N HIS A 89 21.38 11.78 5.60
CA HIS A 89 22.15 12.93 5.19
C HIS A 89 21.65 13.34 3.81
N ASN A 90 21.15 14.57 3.73
CA ASN A 90 20.59 15.14 2.52
C ASN A 90 21.76 15.60 1.65
N ASP A 91 22.50 14.62 1.11
CA ASP A 91 23.50 14.90 0.09
C ASP A 91 22.72 15.31 -1.16
N LYS A 92 22.59 16.63 -1.32
CA LYS A 92 22.12 17.25 -2.55
C LYS A 92 23.18 16.94 -3.62
N VAL A 93 23.04 15.81 -4.30
CA VAL A 93 23.84 15.55 -5.50
C VAL A 93 23.47 16.62 -6.52
N PRO A 94 24.37 17.57 -6.85
CA PRO A 94 24.07 18.60 -7.82
C PRO A 94 24.01 17.94 -9.19
N PHE A 95 22.85 17.95 -9.83
CA PHE A 95 22.77 17.58 -11.23
C PHE A 95 23.24 18.76 -12.08
N THR A 96 24.46 18.64 -12.61
CA THR A 96 25.03 19.56 -13.61
C THR A 96 24.57 19.11 -14.99
N GLY A 97 23.41 19.59 -15.42
CA GLY A 97 22.88 19.31 -16.74
C GLY A 97 21.78 20.30 -17.10
N ASN A 98 22.17 21.52 -17.46
CA ASN A 98 21.24 22.45 -18.10
C ASN A 98 21.07 22.02 -19.56
N SER A 99 19.96 21.35 -19.85
CA SER A 99 19.39 21.35 -21.19
C SER A 99 18.35 22.45 -21.22
N ASP A 100 18.59 23.52 -21.98
CA ASP A 100 17.65 24.64 -22.11
C ASP A 100 16.36 24.25 -22.84
N LYS A 101 16.29 23.04 -23.41
CA LYS A 101 15.12 22.55 -24.16
C LYS A 101 14.59 21.24 -23.56
N CYS A 102 13.27 21.19 -23.37
CA CYS A 102 12.56 19.99 -22.99
C CYS A 102 12.72 18.93 -24.09
N PRO A 103 13.18 17.70 -23.79
CA PRO A 103 13.29 16.64 -24.77
C PRO A 103 11.98 16.37 -25.52
N GLY A 104 12.09 16.12 -26.83
CA GLY A 104 10.91 16.01 -27.71
C GLY A 104 9.93 14.89 -27.36
N PHE A 105 10.35 13.85 -26.63
CA PHE A 105 9.46 12.78 -26.20
C PHE A 105 8.45 13.22 -25.13
N PHE A 106 8.72 14.30 -24.37
CA PHE A 106 7.77 14.81 -23.39
C PHE A 106 6.53 15.46 -24.02
N LYS A 107 6.53 15.71 -25.34
CA LYS A 107 5.34 16.17 -26.06
C LYS A 107 4.14 15.23 -25.90
N TRP A 108 4.40 13.93 -25.70
CA TRP A 108 3.35 12.91 -25.54
C TRP A 108 2.52 13.14 -24.27
N ILE A 109 3.09 13.75 -23.23
CA ILE A 109 2.32 14.12 -22.03
C ILE A 109 1.14 15.04 -22.39
N HIS A 110 1.35 15.99 -23.31
CA HIS A 110 0.27 16.89 -23.73
C HIS A 110 -0.80 16.16 -24.54
N HIS A 111 -0.41 15.22 -25.40
CA HIS A 111 -1.31 14.39 -26.18
C HIS A 111 -2.14 13.46 -25.27
N ASP A 112 -1.50 12.81 -24.31
CA ASP A 112 -2.15 11.82 -23.46
C ASP A 112 -3.13 12.48 -22.47
N LEU A 113 -2.86 13.73 -22.07
CA LEU A 113 -3.74 14.53 -21.20
C LEU A 113 -4.73 15.42 -21.96
N GLU A 114 -4.62 15.51 -23.28
CA GLU A 114 -5.52 16.29 -24.15
C GLU A 114 -7.01 16.03 -23.90
N PRO A 115 -7.48 14.78 -23.66
CA PRO A 115 -8.90 14.49 -23.44
C PRO A 115 -9.55 15.25 -22.27
N TRP A 116 -8.75 15.73 -21.31
CA TRP A 116 -9.22 16.49 -20.16
C TRP A 116 -8.75 17.95 -20.16
N SER A 117 -8.19 18.44 -21.27
CA SER A 117 -7.67 19.81 -21.38
C SER A 117 -8.75 20.87 -21.09
N GLU A 118 -9.95 20.68 -21.67
CA GLU A 118 -11.11 21.57 -21.47
C GLU A 118 -11.94 21.18 -20.25
N THR A 119 -12.29 19.90 -20.12
CA THR A 119 -13.22 19.40 -19.10
C THR A 119 -12.62 19.31 -17.70
N ARG A 120 -11.28 19.30 -17.61
CA ARG A 120 -10.49 19.06 -16.39
C ARG A 120 -10.78 17.68 -15.76
N ILE A 121 -9.96 17.33 -14.78
CA ILE A 121 -10.12 16.10 -14.01
C ILE A 121 -10.77 16.46 -12.67
N SER A 122 -12.01 16.03 -12.46
CA SER A 122 -12.73 16.19 -11.19
C SER A 122 -12.49 14.98 -10.29
N TYR A 123 -12.84 15.15 -9.01
CA TYR A 123 -12.84 14.03 -8.06
C TYR A 123 -13.77 12.89 -8.49
N ASP A 124 -14.92 13.20 -9.12
CA ASP A 124 -15.84 12.18 -9.61
C ASP A 124 -15.23 11.31 -10.71
N HIS A 125 -14.37 11.89 -11.57
CA HIS A 125 -13.62 11.11 -12.56
C HIS A 125 -12.68 10.09 -11.89
N LEU A 126 -12.05 10.49 -10.78
CA LEU A 126 -11.17 9.60 -10.00
C LEU A 126 -11.96 8.50 -9.30
N MET A 127 -13.13 8.83 -8.75
CA MET A 127 -13.98 7.83 -8.10
C MET A 127 -14.59 6.85 -9.10
N GLU A 128 -14.90 7.30 -10.31
CA GLU A 128 -15.36 6.43 -11.40
C GLU A 128 -14.26 5.47 -11.87
N VAL A 129 -13.03 5.96 -12.00
CA VAL A 129 -11.88 5.15 -12.46
C VAL A 129 -11.32 4.22 -11.38
N LYS A 130 -11.64 4.46 -10.10
CA LYS A 130 -11.21 3.63 -8.95
C LYS A 130 -11.49 2.14 -9.16
N LYS A 131 -12.59 1.79 -9.82
CA LYS A 131 -12.95 0.38 -10.11
C LYS A 131 -11.95 -0.37 -11.00
N PHE A 132 -11.06 0.37 -11.66
CA PHE A 132 -9.99 -0.15 -12.50
C PHE A 132 -8.59 0.08 -11.92
N ALA A 133 -8.50 0.75 -10.77
CA ALA A 133 -7.23 1.10 -10.15
C ALA A 133 -6.79 -0.01 -9.19
N SER A 134 -5.51 -0.33 -9.24
CA SER A 134 -4.86 -1.19 -8.25
C SER A 134 -4.46 -0.42 -6.99
N PHE A 135 -4.04 0.84 -7.14
CA PHE A 135 -3.69 1.71 -6.02
C PHE A 135 -3.85 3.20 -6.39
N ARG A 136 -3.98 4.04 -5.37
CA ARG A 136 -4.08 5.49 -5.46
C ARG A 136 -2.86 6.13 -4.83
N VAL A 137 -2.32 7.15 -5.48
CA VAL A 137 -1.25 7.98 -4.94
C VAL A 137 -1.75 9.41 -4.80
N VAL A 138 -1.53 9.99 -3.63
CA VAL A 138 -1.84 11.39 -3.35
C VAL A 138 -0.58 12.08 -2.85
N ILE A 139 -0.22 13.21 -3.45
CA ILE A 139 0.86 14.07 -2.98
C ILE A 139 0.23 15.33 -2.43
N ILE A 140 0.48 15.66 -1.16
CA ILE A 140 0.03 16.90 -0.52
C ILE A 140 1.18 17.49 0.28
N GLY A 141 1.53 18.75 0.00
CA GLY A 141 2.59 19.46 0.71
C GLY A 141 3.95 18.75 0.65
N GLY A 142 4.24 18.10 -0.48
CA GLY A 142 5.47 17.32 -0.68
C GLY A 142 5.52 15.98 0.06
N LYS A 143 4.42 15.54 0.67
CA LYS A 143 4.28 14.22 1.31
C LYS A 143 3.48 13.29 0.40
N LEU A 144 3.97 12.07 0.23
CA LEU A 144 3.34 11.03 -0.57
C LEU A 144 2.51 10.10 0.31
N TYR A 145 1.24 9.92 -0.06
CA TYR A 145 0.28 9.02 0.55
C TYR A 145 -0.14 7.98 -0.48
N VAL A 146 -0.30 6.74 -0.04
CA VAL A 146 -0.67 5.63 -0.92
C VAL A 146 -1.80 4.84 -0.29
N GLU A 147 -2.83 4.56 -1.08
CA GLU A 147 -3.90 3.65 -0.72
C GLU A 147 -3.95 2.49 -1.72
N TYR A 148 -3.82 1.26 -1.22
CA TYR A 148 -3.91 0.06 -2.04
C TYR A 148 -5.34 -0.47 -2.10
N TYR A 149 -5.78 -0.86 -3.30
CA TYR A 149 -7.06 -1.52 -3.53
C TYR A 149 -6.87 -3.01 -3.82
N TYR A 150 -5.90 -3.34 -4.68
CA TYR A 150 -5.59 -4.70 -5.11
C TYR A 150 -4.08 -4.95 -5.08
N ASP A 151 -3.71 -6.23 -5.06
CA ASP A 151 -2.34 -6.68 -5.16
C ASP A 151 -1.80 -6.43 -6.57
N CYS A 152 -0.50 -6.20 -6.66
CA CYS A 152 0.20 -5.99 -7.93
C CYS A 152 1.18 -7.12 -8.18
N VAL A 153 1.26 -7.55 -9.44
CA VAL A 153 2.25 -8.54 -9.87
C VAL A 153 3.66 -8.02 -9.55
N GLN A 154 4.52 -8.91 -9.04
CA GLN A 154 5.93 -8.64 -8.75
C GLN A 154 6.12 -7.45 -7.77
N SER A 155 7.03 -6.53 -8.10
CA SER A 155 7.49 -5.38 -7.31
C SER A 155 6.97 -4.05 -7.90
N ARG A 156 5.99 -4.13 -8.81
CA ARG A 156 5.54 -3.02 -9.67
C ARG A 156 5.11 -1.79 -8.89
N ALA A 157 4.15 -1.93 -7.98
CA ALA A 157 3.68 -0.80 -7.18
C ALA A 157 4.79 -0.23 -6.28
N MET A 158 5.63 -1.10 -5.70
CA MET A 158 6.73 -0.70 -4.83
C MET A 158 7.74 0.20 -5.56
N PHE A 159 8.16 -0.18 -6.78
CA PHE A 159 9.12 0.60 -7.54
C PHE A 159 8.51 1.87 -8.15
N THR A 160 7.24 1.87 -8.52
CA THR A 160 6.51 3.10 -8.91
C THR A 160 6.49 4.11 -7.76
N ILE A 161 6.17 3.66 -6.54
CA ILE A 161 6.19 4.49 -5.34
C ILE A 161 7.61 4.97 -5.02
N TRP A 162 8.60 4.09 -5.12
CA TRP A 162 9.99 4.45 -4.95
C TRP A 162 10.41 5.56 -5.92
N GLY A 163 10.03 5.44 -7.20
CA GLY A 163 10.29 6.47 -8.21
C GLY A 163 9.69 7.83 -7.85
N LEU A 164 8.46 7.85 -7.35
CA LEU A 164 7.81 9.08 -6.88
C LEU A 164 8.47 9.66 -5.62
N LEU A 165 8.93 8.82 -4.68
CA LEU A 165 9.71 9.28 -3.53
C LEU A 165 11.04 9.92 -3.97
N GLN A 166 11.71 9.34 -4.96
CA GLN A 166 12.92 9.92 -5.52
C GLN A 166 12.64 11.25 -6.24
N LEU A 167 11.52 11.37 -6.95
CA LEU A 167 11.07 12.62 -7.55
C LEU A 167 10.88 13.72 -6.49
N LEU A 168 10.21 13.41 -5.38
CA LEU A 168 9.98 14.34 -4.27
C LEU A 168 11.28 14.75 -3.57
N LYS A 169 12.19 13.79 -3.34
CA LYS A 169 13.52 14.08 -2.77
C LYS A 169 14.36 14.96 -3.69
N ARG A 170 14.26 14.74 -5.00
CA ARG A 170 15.01 15.48 -6.03
C ARG A 170 14.49 16.90 -6.23
N TYR A 171 13.17 17.12 -6.14
CA TYR A 171 12.54 18.39 -6.42
C TYR A 171 11.63 18.87 -5.28
N PRO A 172 12.18 19.11 -4.07
CA PRO A 172 11.40 19.53 -2.92
C PRO A 172 10.71 20.87 -3.19
N GLY A 173 9.41 20.95 -2.91
CA GLY A 173 8.59 22.14 -3.11
C GLY A 173 8.24 22.50 -4.56
N ARG A 174 8.67 21.71 -5.55
CA ARG A 174 8.31 21.92 -6.97
C ARG A 174 7.23 20.98 -7.47
N ILE A 175 7.00 19.87 -6.78
CA ILE A 175 5.95 18.91 -7.13
C ILE A 175 4.62 19.43 -6.55
N PRO A 176 3.59 19.63 -7.39
CA PRO A 176 2.31 20.14 -6.92
C PRO A 176 1.55 19.07 -6.14
N ASP A 177 0.51 19.52 -5.42
CA ASP A 177 -0.47 18.61 -4.85
C ASP A 177 -1.24 17.93 -5.99
N VAL A 178 -1.32 16.60 -5.95
CA VAL A 178 -1.91 15.80 -7.04
C VAL A 178 -2.50 14.49 -6.52
N ASP A 179 -3.54 14.02 -7.19
CA ASP A 179 -4.24 12.76 -6.91
C ASP A 179 -4.28 11.89 -8.16
N LEU A 180 -3.72 10.68 -8.06
CA LEU A 180 -3.42 9.80 -9.19
C LEU A 180 -3.97 8.40 -8.91
N MET A 181 -4.63 7.82 -9.90
CA MET A 181 -5.07 6.42 -9.90
C MET A 181 -4.17 5.60 -10.81
N PHE A 182 -3.61 4.51 -10.30
CA PHE A 182 -2.72 3.63 -11.02
C PHE A 182 -3.33 2.24 -11.19
N ASP A 183 -3.13 1.64 -12.37
CA ASP A 183 -3.19 0.19 -12.51
C ASP A 183 -1.83 -0.39 -12.88
N CYS A 184 -1.47 -1.48 -12.24
CA CYS A 184 -0.15 -2.09 -12.35
C CYS A 184 -0.06 -3.22 -13.38
N MET A 185 -1.10 -3.46 -14.18
CA MET A 185 -1.10 -4.47 -15.24
C MET A 185 -0.64 -3.89 -16.59
N ASP A 186 -0.17 -4.75 -17.50
CA ASP A 186 0.46 -4.32 -18.74
C ASP A 186 -0.53 -3.87 -19.82
N ASN A 187 -1.70 -4.51 -19.94
CA ASN A 187 -2.63 -4.19 -21.02
C ASN A 187 -3.45 -2.93 -20.71
N PRO A 188 -3.61 -1.99 -21.65
CA PRO A 188 -4.51 -0.85 -21.46
C PRO A 188 -5.97 -1.30 -21.43
N ILE A 189 -6.85 -0.48 -20.85
CA ILE A 189 -8.23 -0.89 -20.54
C ILE A 189 -9.29 0.10 -21.05
N ILE A 190 -9.01 1.40 -21.13
CA ILE A 190 -10.04 2.38 -21.45
C ILE A 190 -9.97 2.72 -22.94
N GLU A 191 -10.76 2.01 -23.74
CA GLU A 191 -10.80 2.23 -25.19
C GLU A 191 -11.36 3.62 -25.58
N ARG A 192 -10.78 4.21 -26.61
CA ARG A 192 -11.23 5.45 -27.26
C ARG A 192 -12.41 5.16 -28.19
N LYS A 193 -13.60 5.07 -27.60
CA LYS A 193 -14.88 4.92 -28.32
C LYS A 193 -15.78 6.12 -28.04
N ALA A 194 -16.63 6.49 -29.00
CA ALA A 194 -17.56 7.62 -28.86
C ALA A 194 -18.53 7.48 -27.67
N SER A 195 -18.84 6.24 -27.26
CA SER A 195 -19.69 5.94 -26.11
C SER A 195 -18.95 5.88 -24.77
N VAL A 196 -17.61 5.95 -24.77
CA VAL A 196 -16.78 5.81 -23.56
C VAL A 196 -16.20 7.16 -23.20
N LYS A 197 -16.53 7.62 -21.99
CA LYS A 197 -15.97 8.83 -21.41
C LYS A 197 -14.48 8.61 -21.07
N PRO A 198 -13.60 9.60 -21.33
CA PRO A 198 -12.19 9.48 -20.95
C PRO A 198 -12.04 9.41 -19.43
N MET A 199 -11.38 8.35 -18.94
CA MET A 199 -11.07 8.14 -17.52
C MET A 199 -9.56 8.23 -17.26
N PRO A 200 -9.10 9.09 -16.33
CA PRO A 200 -7.68 9.34 -16.13
C PRO A 200 -7.07 8.25 -15.24
N ILE A 201 -6.46 7.25 -15.86
CA ILE A 201 -5.73 6.18 -15.18
C ILE A 201 -4.31 6.07 -15.68
N PHE A 202 -3.36 5.91 -14.77
CA PHE A 202 -1.95 5.71 -15.09
C PHE A 202 -1.62 4.23 -15.22
N ARG A 203 -0.89 3.88 -16.29
CA ARG A 203 -0.44 2.52 -16.60
C ARG A 203 0.95 2.54 -17.22
N TYR A 204 1.59 1.38 -17.35
CA TYR A 204 2.92 1.29 -17.94
C TYR A 204 2.90 1.21 -19.47
N CYS A 205 1.84 0.68 -20.05
CA CYS A 205 1.66 0.61 -21.51
C CYS A 205 0.32 1.22 -21.92
N THR A 206 0.27 1.73 -23.15
CA THR A 206 -0.93 2.27 -23.80
C THR A 206 -0.87 2.03 -25.30
N THR A 207 -1.96 2.28 -26.01
CA THR A 207 -1.98 2.33 -27.48
C THR A 207 -2.74 3.57 -27.97
N PRO A 208 -2.64 3.96 -29.25
CA PRO A 208 -3.35 5.12 -29.78
C PRO A 208 -4.88 5.04 -29.61
N ASN A 209 -5.42 3.84 -29.41
CA ASN A 209 -6.84 3.59 -29.25
C ASN A 209 -7.29 3.56 -27.77
N HIS A 210 -6.45 3.98 -26.83
CA HIS A 210 -6.75 3.95 -25.39
C HIS A 210 -6.52 5.31 -24.71
N TYR A 211 -7.31 5.61 -23.69
CA TYR A 211 -7.21 6.82 -22.87
C TYR A 211 -6.22 6.67 -21.70
N ASP A 212 -5.74 5.45 -21.44
CA ASP A 212 -4.76 5.15 -20.40
C ASP A 212 -3.49 6.01 -20.56
N ILE A 213 -3.09 6.66 -19.47
CA ILE A 213 -1.99 7.61 -19.43
C ILE A 213 -0.70 6.84 -19.14
N PRO A 214 0.30 6.83 -20.05
CA PRO A 214 1.53 6.10 -19.83
C PRO A 214 2.35 6.78 -18.72
N PHE A 215 2.80 5.99 -17.76
CA PHE A 215 3.74 6.37 -16.71
C PHE A 215 5.06 5.62 -16.93
N PRO A 216 6.23 6.21 -16.60
CA PRO A 216 7.50 5.50 -16.66
C PRO A 216 7.42 4.16 -15.92
N ASP A 217 7.79 3.09 -16.62
CA ASP A 217 7.65 1.73 -16.10
C ASP A 217 8.44 1.52 -14.80
N TRP A 218 7.90 0.68 -13.92
CA TRP A 218 8.52 0.32 -12.64
C TRP A 218 9.94 -0.25 -12.81
N SER A 219 10.24 -0.89 -13.95
CA SER A 219 11.55 -1.45 -14.27
C SER A 219 12.67 -0.42 -14.40
N PHE A 220 12.36 0.88 -14.57
CA PHE A 220 13.37 1.94 -14.52
C PHE A 220 14.07 2.04 -13.15
N TRP A 221 13.44 1.55 -12.08
CA TRP A 221 13.95 1.63 -10.71
C TRP A 221 14.43 0.29 -10.15
N GLY A 222 13.95 -0.84 -10.66
CA GLY A 222 14.40 -2.17 -10.23
C GLY A 222 13.49 -3.31 -10.66
N TRP A 223 13.83 -4.53 -10.21
CA TRP A 223 13.07 -5.75 -10.43
C TRP A 223 12.84 -6.55 -9.14
#